data_AF-W1DGZ5-F1
#
_entry.id   AF-W1DGZ5-F1
#
_cell.length_a   1.000
_cell.length_b   1.000
_cell.length_c   1.000
_cell.angle_alpha   90.00
_cell.angle_beta   90.00
_cell.angle_gamma   90.00
#
_symmetry.space_group_name_H-M   'P 1'
#
loop_
_entity.id
_entity.type
_entity.pdbx_description
1 polymer ?
#
loop_
_entity_poly.entity_id
_entity_poly.type
_entity_poly.pdbx_seq_one_letter_code
_entity_poly.pdbx_strand_id
1 'polypeptide(L)'
;MTMWRAQTLDLKMALLVSNYDHIYACFTLDKYPRPAEKSQYEGSMSLHSALSEEIITFEQARDIAIRCHERTISHQQRWVNHYQNRLAYERAMLNENGGVVTRTQEFEPGGQVLSRGEWLTILRVNRSKGEVSSVETPGYRFLGYSGTMKLTPDRITDYKAPTAEEASDAKKAAKRPPIVNYPGEGFREMTKAEWAKLPADYKGVRGAAETETHGAYRFRRCMTHGCTLVNVYITDMKTVEIPKK
;
A
#
# COMPACT_ATOMS: atom_id res chain seq x y z
N MET A 1 -3.70 -34.29 -3.47
CA MET A 1 -3.41 -35.26 -2.37
C MET A 1 -4.65 -35.87 -1.72
N THR A 2 -5.52 -35.07 -1.10
CA THR A 2 -6.69 -35.60 -0.35
C THR A 2 -7.59 -36.49 -1.21
N MET A 3 -7.84 -36.08 -2.46
CA MET A 3 -8.66 -36.85 -3.40
C MET A 3 -8.04 -38.21 -3.78
N TRP A 4 -6.72 -38.27 -3.97
CA TRP A 4 -6.01 -39.53 -4.26
C TRP A 4 -5.95 -40.49 -3.06
N ARG A 5 -6.04 -39.98 -1.84
CA ARG A 5 -6.03 -40.78 -0.60
C ARG A 5 -7.44 -41.13 -0.09
N ALA A 6 -8.48 -40.75 -0.82
CA ALA A 6 -9.85 -41.05 -0.42
C ALA A 6 -10.09 -42.57 -0.42
N GLN A 7 -10.75 -43.08 0.62
CA GLN A 7 -11.13 -44.50 0.70
C GLN A 7 -12.14 -44.90 -0.38
N THR A 8 -12.88 -43.93 -0.92
CA THR A 8 -13.85 -44.10 -2.01
C THR A 8 -13.23 -43.89 -3.39
N LEU A 9 -11.90 -43.96 -3.53
CA LEU A 9 -11.25 -43.81 -4.83
C LEU A 9 -11.63 -44.98 -5.75
N ASP A 10 -12.39 -44.68 -6.80
CA ASP A 10 -12.69 -45.59 -7.89
C ASP A 10 -12.06 -45.09 -9.20
N LEU A 11 -12.20 -45.87 -10.28
CA LEU A 11 -11.64 -45.52 -11.59
C LEU A 11 -12.19 -44.20 -12.12
N LYS A 12 -13.48 -43.92 -11.91
CA LYS A 12 -14.14 -42.70 -12.37
C LYS A 12 -13.59 -41.46 -11.64
N MET A 13 -13.40 -41.55 -10.34
CA MET A 13 -12.79 -40.51 -9.52
C MET A 13 -11.31 -40.33 -9.88
N ALA A 14 -10.57 -41.41 -10.13
CA ALA A 14 -9.17 -41.33 -10.55
C ALA A 14 -9.01 -40.61 -11.90
N LEU A 15 -9.90 -40.89 -12.87
CA LEU A 15 -9.94 -40.16 -14.14
C LEU A 15 -10.26 -38.67 -13.93
N LEU A 16 -11.28 -38.35 -13.13
CA LEU A 16 -11.63 -36.95 -12.83
C LEU A 16 -10.48 -36.20 -12.17
N VAL A 17 -9.84 -36.80 -11.16
CA VAL A 17 -8.74 -36.17 -10.43
C VAL A 17 -7.51 -36.02 -11.33
N SER A 18 -7.13 -37.05 -12.09
CA SER A 18 -5.96 -37.01 -12.97
C SER A 18 -6.07 -36.00 -14.10
N ASN A 19 -7.28 -35.67 -14.55
CA ASN A 19 -7.51 -34.62 -15.55
C ASN A 19 -7.02 -33.24 -15.09
N TYR A 20 -7.13 -32.95 -13.79
CA TYR A 20 -6.71 -31.67 -13.20
C TYR A 20 -5.32 -31.71 -12.56
N ASP A 21 -4.83 -32.91 -12.22
CA ASP A 21 -3.57 -33.06 -11.49
C ASP A 21 -2.33 -32.93 -12.39
N HIS A 22 -2.51 -33.08 -13.71
CA HIS A 22 -1.47 -32.90 -14.73
C HIS A 22 -0.13 -33.60 -14.41
N ILE A 23 -0.19 -34.77 -13.78
CA ILE A 23 1.00 -35.57 -13.47
C ILE A 23 1.38 -36.42 -14.68
N TYR A 24 2.67 -36.41 -15.01
CA TYR A 24 3.25 -37.17 -16.10
C TYR A 24 4.26 -38.20 -15.57
N ALA A 25 4.28 -39.37 -16.19
CA ALA A 25 5.24 -40.43 -15.92
C ALA A 25 5.53 -41.24 -17.19
N CYS A 26 6.67 -41.96 -17.20
CA CYS A 26 6.97 -42.92 -18.26
C CYS A 26 6.46 -44.31 -17.85
N PHE A 27 5.78 -44.98 -18.79
CA PHE A 27 5.19 -46.30 -18.58
C PHE A 27 5.84 -47.30 -19.54
N THR A 28 6.96 -47.87 -19.11
CA THR A 28 7.70 -48.89 -19.87
C THR A 28 6.96 -50.22 -19.87
N LEU A 29 7.10 -51.00 -20.95
CA LEU A 29 6.46 -52.31 -21.10
C LEU A 29 6.92 -53.31 -20.04
N ASP A 30 8.18 -53.21 -19.64
CA ASP A 30 8.78 -54.04 -18.58
C ASP A 30 8.02 -53.89 -17.24
N LYS A 31 7.60 -52.66 -16.92
CA LYS A 31 6.94 -52.35 -15.64
C LYS A 31 5.41 -52.40 -15.73
N TYR A 32 4.86 -52.09 -16.89
CA TYR A 32 3.42 -52.06 -17.15
C TYR A 32 3.13 -52.89 -18.41
N PRO A 33 3.12 -54.23 -18.30
CA PRO A 33 2.84 -55.11 -19.43
C PRO A 33 1.41 -54.88 -19.92
N ARG A 34 1.25 -54.75 -21.23
CA ARG A 34 -0.02 -54.39 -21.88
C ARG A 34 -0.28 -55.24 -23.12
N PRO A 35 -1.55 -55.54 -23.43
CA PRO A 35 -1.92 -56.29 -24.63
C PRO A 35 -1.55 -55.50 -25.90
N ALA A 36 -1.29 -56.22 -26.99
CA ALA A 36 -0.84 -55.65 -28.27
C ALA A 36 -1.83 -54.65 -28.91
N GLU A 37 -3.11 -54.73 -28.53
CA GLU A 37 -4.19 -53.86 -29.02
C GLU A 37 -4.15 -52.45 -28.42
N LYS A 38 -3.44 -52.25 -27.30
CA LYS A 38 -3.29 -50.96 -26.62
C LYS A 38 -2.01 -50.23 -27.07
N SER A 39 -1.93 -48.93 -26.77
CA SER A 39 -0.78 -48.08 -27.09
C SER A 39 0.53 -48.71 -26.58
N GLN A 40 1.48 -48.95 -27.48
CA GLN A 40 2.80 -49.51 -27.17
C GLN A 40 3.85 -48.44 -26.85
N TYR A 41 3.43 -47.19 -26.66
CA TYR A 41 4.33 -46.07 -26.38
C TYR A 41 4.94 -46.14 -24.97
N GLU A 42 6.26 -46.06 -24.86
CA GLU A 42 7.00 -46.11 -23.57
C GLU A 42 7.44 -44.75 -23.04
N GLY A 43 7.09 -43.66 -23.73
CA GLY A 43 7.49 -42.32 -23.34
C GLY A 43 6.62 -41.70 -22.24
N SER A 44 6.81 -40.40 -22.02
CA SER A 44 6.07 -39.65 -21.01
C SER A 44 4.60 -39.49 -21.41
N MET A 45 3.69 -39.92 -20.54
CA MET A 45 2.25 -39.71 -20.70
C MET A 45 1.60 -39.27 -19.38
N SER A 46 0.46 -38.61 -19.50
CA SER A 46 -0.31 -38.18 -18.33
C SER A 46 -0.96 -39.37 -17.61
N LEU A 47 -1.18 -39.24 -16.30
CA LEU A 47 -1.95 -40.24 -15.54
C LEU A 47 -3.35 -40.45 -16.12
N HIS A 48 -3.98 -39.40 -16.64
CA HIS A 48 -5.31 -39.49 -17.25
C HIS A 48 -5.31 -40.38 -18.49
N SER A 49 -4.34 -40.18 -19.39
CA SER A 49 -4.17 -41.00 -20.60
C SER A 49 -3.85 -42.44 -20.24
N ALA A 50 -2.95 -42.66 -19.28
CA ALA A 50 -2.58 -44.00 -18.82
C ALA A 50 -3.77 -44.77 -18.21
N LEU A 51 -4.67 -44.08 -17.50
CA LEU A 51 -5.90 -44.66 -16.97
C LEU A 51 -6.96 -44.90 -18.08
N SER A 52 -7.09 -43.97 -19.02
CA SER A 52 -8.08 -44.06 -20.12
C SER A 52 -7.75 -45.17 -21.11
N GLU A 53 -6.45 -45.36 -21.39
CA GLU A 53 -5.95 -46.47 -22.21
C GLU A 53 -5.81 -47.76 -21.42
N GLU A 54 -6.21 -47.76 -20.14
CA GLU A 54 -6.15 -48.91 -19.23
C GLU A 54 -4.75 -49.57 -19.22
N ILE A 55 -3.71 -48.73 -19.22
CA ILE A 55 -2.31 -49.13 -19.07
C ILE A 55 -1.98 -49.36 -17.60
N ILE A 56 -2.63 -48.60 -16.71
CA ILE A 56 -2.46 -48.69 -15.26
C ILE A 56 -3.79 -48.80 -14.54
N THR A 57 -3.77 -49.39 -13.35
CA THR A 57 -4.92 -49.38 -12.44
C THR A 57 -5.03 -48.05 -11.68
N PHE A 58 -6.21 -47.77 -11.13
CA PHE A 58 -6.40 -46.57 -10.29
C PHE A 58 -5.54 -46.60 -9.02
N GLU A 59 -5.22 -47.78 -8.49
CA GLU A 59 -4.31 -47.94 -7.34
C GLU A 59 -2.87 -47.57 -7.70
N GLN A 60 -2.39 -48.01 -8.87
CA GLN A 60 -1.07 -47.64 -9.38
C GLN A 60 -1.00 -46.13 -9.67
N ALA A 61 -2.06 -45.56 -10.25
CA ALA A 61 -2.14 -44.11 -10.47
C ALA A 61 -2.09 -43.33 -9.14
N ARG A 62 -2.79 -43.81 -8.11
CA ARG A 62 -2.73 -43.24 -6.76
C ARG A 62 -1.31 -43.22 -6.22
N ASP A 63 -0.59 -44.33 -6.28
CA ASP A 63 0.74 -44.43 -5.69
C ASP A 63 1.74 -43.51 -6.41
N ILE A 64 1.64 -43.42 -7.74
CA ILE A 64 2.45 -42.48 -8.54
C ILE A 64 2.12 -41.03 -8.16
N ALA A 65 0.83 -40.69 -8.09
CA ALA A 65 0.38 -39.34 -7.76
C ALA A 65 0.82 -38.91 -6.36
N ILE A 66 0.65 -39.78 -5.36
CA ILE A 66 1.05 -39.53 -3.97
C ILE A 66 2.55 -39.22 -3.90
N ARG A 67 3.38 -40.06 -4.50
CA ARG A 67 4.84 -39.86 -4.53
C ARG A 67 5.23 -38.53 -5.18
N CYS A 68 4.61 -38.18 -6.30
CA CYS A 68 4.88 -36.92 -7.00
C CYS A 68 4.51 -35.70 -6.13
N HIS A 69 3.34 -35.75 -5.49
CA HIS A 69 2.91 -34.69 -4.57
C HIS A 69 3.79 -34.58 -3.34
N GLU A 70 4.21 -35.68 -2.72
CA GLU A 70 5.12 -35.68 -1.57
C GLU A 70 6.47 -35.01 -1.88
N ARG A 71 7.00 -35.28 -3.08
CA ARG A 71 8.21 -34.62 -3.57
C ARG A 71 8.01 -33.12 -3.71
N THR A 72 6.89 -32.68 -4.29
CA THR A 72 6.55 -31.26 -4.45
C THR A 72 6.38 -30.57 -3.10
N ILE A 73 5.64 -31.18 -2.16
CA ILE A 73 5.44 -30.66 -0.81
C ILE A 73 6.78 -30.51 -0.10
N SER A 74 7.64 -31.52 -0.17
CA SER A 74 8.98 -31.48 0.44
C SER A 74 9.83 -30.36 -0.15
N HIS A 75 9.79 -30.17 -1.47
CA HIS A 75 10.49 -29.06 -2.12
C HIS A 75 9.98 -27.69 -1.64
N GLN A 76 8.66 -27.50 -1.62
CA GLN A 76 8.04 -26.26 -1.13
C GLN A 76 8.35 -26.00 0.34
N GLN A 77 8.32 -27.04 1.19
CA GLN A 77 8.64 -26.92 2.61
C GLN A 77 10.08 -26.46 2.85
N ARG A 78 11.04 -26.90 2.02
CA ARG A 78 12.42 -26.39 2.11
C ARG A 78 12.49 -24.89 1.87
N TRP A 79 11.74 -24.37 0.89
CA TRP A 79 11.68 -22.94 0.62
C TRP A 79 11.01 -22.17 1.76
N VAL A 80 9.90 -22.68 2.28
CA VAL A 80 9.23 -22.10 3.46
C VAL A 80 10.21 -21.99 4.63
N ASN A 81 10.92 -23.08 4.95
CA ASN A 81 11.90 -23.08 6.03
C ASN A 81 13.04 -22.09 5.78
N HIS A 82 13.54 -22.00 4.54
CA HIS A 82 14.57 -21.03 4.18
C HIS A 82 14.11 -19.58 4.44
N TYR A 83 12.91 -19.21 4.00
CA TYR A 83 12.38 -17.86 4.23
C TYR A 83 12.10 -17.58 5.71
N GLN A 84 11.59 -18.58 6.45
CA GLN A 84 11.40 -18.46 7.89
C GLN A 84 12.72 -18.21 8.62
N ASN A 85 13.77 -18.97 8.29
CA ASN A 85 15.10 -18.78 8.86
C ASN A 85 15.69 -17.40 8.53
N ARG A 86 15.49 -16.93 7.29
CA ARG A 86 15.92 -15.59 6.88
C ARG A 86 15.20 -14.50 7.69
N LEU A 87 13.88 -14.59 7.82
CA LEU A 87 13.10 -13.64 8.60
C LEU A 87 13.48 -13.69 10.08
N ALA A 88 13.75 -14.87 10.63
CA ALA A 88 14.20 -15.02 12.01
C ALA A 88 15.57 -14.36 12.23
N TYR A 89 16.52 -14.55 11.31
CA TYR A 89 17.81 -13.88 11.34
C TYR A 89 17.66 -12.36 11.22
N GLU A 90 16.87 -11.87 10.26
CA GLU A 90 16.60 -10.43 10.10
C GLU A 90 15.97 -9.84 11.36
N ARG A 91 15.03 -10.53 12.00
CA ARG A 91 14.42 -10.11 13.28
C ARG A 91 15.42 -10.12 14.43
N ALA A 92 16.27 -11.15 14.53
CA ALA A 92 17.30 -11.22 15.56
C ALA A 92 18.31 -10.08 15.40
N MET A 93 18.78 -9.82 14.18
CA MET A 93 19.67 -8.70 13.87
C MET A 93 19.01 -7.34 14.13
N LEU A 94 17.71 -7.19 13.84
CA LEU A 94 16.96 -5.98 14.21
C LEU A 94 16.86 -5.82 15.73
N ASN A 95 16.65 -6.88 16.49
CA ASN A 95 16.62 -6.79 17.95
C ASN A 95 18.00 -6.45 18.54
N GLU A 96 19.09 -7.00 17.98
CA GLU A 96 20.46 -6.78 18.47
C GLU A 96 21.04 -5.42 18.06
N ASN A 97 20.75 -4.93 16.85
CA ASN A 97 21.19 -3.60 16.38
C ASN A 97 20.27 -2.44 16.83
N GLY A 98 19.31 -2.66 17.74
CA GLY A 98 18.36 -1.61 18.15
C GLY A 98 17.55 -1.07 16.94
N GLY A 99 17.18 -1.98 16.04
CA GLY A 99 16.56 -1.72 14.76
C GLY A 99 15.11 -1.29 14.90
N VAL A 100 14.85 -0.08 14.39
CA VAL A 100 13.67 0.74 14.61
C VAL A 100 13.66 1.24 16.05
N VAL A 101 14.44 2.30 16.28
CA VAL A 101 13.94 3.56 16.85
C VAL A 101 12.45 3.46 17.23
N THR A 102 12.15 2.79 18.34
CA THR A 102 11.00 3.07 19.19
C THR A 102 11.31 4.37 19.91
N ARG A 103 11.74 5.39 19.16
CA ARG A 103 11.82 6.73 19.71
C ARG A 103 10.39 7.23 19.59
N THR A 104 9.66 7.04 20.68
CA THR A 104 8.75 8.04 21.27
C THR A 104 9.47 9.38 21.48
N GLN A 105 10.37 9.79 20.59
CA GLN A 105 10.90 11.14 20.55
C GLN A 105 9.76 12.01 20.04
N GLU A 106 9.43 13.01 20.85
CA GLU A 106 8.54 14.07 20.45
C GLU A 106 9.20 14.81 19.29
N PHE A 107 8.85 14.45 18.06
CA PHE A 107 9.24 15.23 16.90
C PHE A 107 8.64 16.62 17.05
N GLU A 108 9.48 17.64 16.86
CA GLU A 108 9.08 19.03 16.91
C GLU A 108 9.20 19.68 15.53
N PRO A 109 8.23 20.53 15.13
CA PRO A 109 8.40 21.39 13.95
C PRO A 109 9.70 22.20 14.03
N GLY A 110 10.47 22.21 12.94
CA GLY A 110 11.79 22.83 12.87
C GLY A 110 12.97 21.86 13.05
N GLY A 111 12.76 20.66 13.63
CA GLY A 111 13.83 19.66 13.76
C GLY A 111 14.26 19.08 12.42
N GLN A 112 15.34 18.31 12.39
CA GLN A 112 15.79 17.59 11.19
C GLN A 112 15.70 16.08 11.37
N VAL A 113 15.17 15.39 10.36
CA VAL A 113 15.07 13.93 10.32
C VAL A 113 15.95 13.38 9.20
N LEU A 114 16.75 12.36 9.51
CA LEU A 114 17.53 11.65 8.52
C LEU A 114 16.65 10.56 7.90
N SER A 115 16.53 10.55 6.58
CA SER A 115 15.84 9.49 5.86
C SER A 115 16.51 9.25 4.51
N ARG A 116 16.78 7.99 4.19
CA ARG A 116 17.47 7.57 2.94
C ARG A 116 18.79 8.33 2.68
N GLY A 117 19.51 8.68 3.75
CA GLY A 117 20.79 9.39 3.67
C GLY A 117 20.68 10.91 3.50
N GLU A 118 19.47 11.49 3.51
CA GLU A 118 19.25 12.94 3.41
C GLU A 118 18.65 13.49 4.71
N TRP A 119 19.19 14.60 5.21
CA TRP A 119 18.64 15.34 6.34
C TRP A 119 17.53 16.26 5.84
N LEU A 120 16.31 16.06 6.35
CA LEU A 120 15.11 16.79 5.95
C LEU A 120 14.55 17.58 7.14
N THR A 121 14.25 18.86 6.93
CA THR A 121 13.63 19.70 7.96
C THR A 121 12.15 19.34 8.13
N ILE A 122 11.72 19.21 9.37
CA ILE A 122 10.33 18.99 9.74
C ILE A 122 9.55 20.28 9.57
N LEU A 123 8.61 20.28 8.62
CA LEU A 123 7.68 21.40 8.42
C LEU A 123 6.48 21.29 9.36
N ARG A 124 5.98 20.06 9.55
CA ARG A 124 4.81 19.80 10.40
C ARG A 124 4.83 18.37 10.94
N VAL A 125 4.31 18.20 12.15
CA VAL A 125 4.10 16.90 12.76
C VAL A 125 2.61 16.60 12.83
N ASN A 126 2.19 15.48 12.24
CA ASN A 126 0.82 15.01 12.29
C ASN A 126 0.72 13.92 13.36
N ARG A 127 -0.23 14.08 14.28
CA ARG A 127 -0.51 13.13 15.35
C ARG A 127 -1.88 12.50 15.15
N SER A 128 -2.00 11.20 15.41
CA SER A 128 -3.25 10.45 15.42
C SER A 128 -3.29 9.60 16.69
N LYS A 129 -4.41 9.63 17.42
CA LYS A 129 -4.58 8.91 18.69
C LYS A 129 -3.48 9.17 19.74
N GLY A 130 -2.88 10.36 19.73
CA GLY A 130 -1.82 10.75 20.67
C GLY A 130 -0.39 10.42 20.21
N GLU A 131 -0.23 9.58 19.20
CA GLU A 131 1.08 9.19 18.63
C GLU A 131 1.38 9.95 17.33
N VAL A 132 2.67 10.11 17.02
CA VAL A 132 3.10 10.73 15.76
C VAL A 132 2.82 9.76 14.61
N SER A 133 1.87 10.10 13.74
CA SER A 133 1.49 9.28 12.59
C SER A 133 2.37 9.54 11.37
N SER A 134 2.81 10.78 11.17
CA SER A 134 3.68 11.17 10.06
C SER A 134 4.28 12.56 10.29
N VAL A 135 5.44 12.80 9.70
CA VAL A 135 6.15 14.08 9.65
C VAL A 135 6.09 14.61 8.21
N GLU A 136 5.68 15.86 8.00
CA GLU A 136 5.74 16.50 6.69
C GLU A 136 7.12 17.15 6.51
N THR A 137 7.80 16.74 5.45
CA THR A 137 9.13 17.22 5.06
C THR A 137 9.11 17.70 3.61
N PRO A 138 10.14 18.43 3.14
CA PRO A 138 10.40 18.53 1.71
C PRO A 138 10.52 17.14 1.08
N GLY A 139 10.18 17.04 -0.21
CA GLY A 139 10.49 15.85 -1.00
C GLY A 139 11.99 15.60 -1.07
N TYR A 140 12.38 14.34 -1.23
CA TYR A 140 13.79 14.01 -1.40
C TYR A 140 14.38 14.69 -2.63
N ARG A 141 15.64 15.11 -2.56
CA ARG A 141 16.32 15.75 -3.69
C ARG A 141 16.35 14.85 -4.93
N PHE A 142 16.51 13.53 -4.75
CA PHE A 142 16.55 12.58 -5.86
C PHE A 142 15.21 12.45 -6.63
N LEU A 143 14.09 12.87 -6.03
CA LEU A 143 12.78 12.83 -6.70
C LEU A 143 12.60 13.98 -7.70
N GLY A 144 13.45 15.02 -7.66
CA GLY A 144 13.37 16.15 -8.59
C GLY A 144 12.08 16.98 -8.49
N TYR A 145 11.26 16.77 -7.45
CA TYR A 145 10.00 17.47 -7.22
C TYR A 145 10.09 18.39 -5.98
N SER A 146 9.64 19.63 -6.11
CA SER A 146 9.78 20.70 -5.11
C SER A 146 8.62 20.80 -4.10
N GLY A 147 7.80 19.76 -3.96
CA GLY A 147 6.70 19.75 -2.99
C GLY A 147 7.06 19.12 -1.65
N THR A 148 6.05 18.96 -0.81
CA THR A 148 6.15 18.31 0.50
C THR A 148 5.70 16.86 0.43
N MET A 149 6.28 16.02 1.30
CA MET A 149 5.96 14.60 1.41
C MET A 149 5.68 14.25 2.88
N LYS A 150 4.82 13.26 3.09
CA LYS A 150 4.60 12.66 4.41
C LYS A 150 5.59 11.53 4.61
N LEU A 151 6.45 11.68 5.60
CA LEU A 151 7.39 10.67 6.06
C LEU A 151 6.81 9.96 7.28
N THR A 152 6.72 8.64 7.21
CA THR A 152 6.28 7.82 8.34
C THR A 152 7.46 7.52 9.28
N PRO A 153 7.24 7.37 10.59
CA PRO A 153 8.33 7.19 11.56
C PRO A 153 9.26 6.00 11.29
N ASP A 154 8.76 4.92 10.66
CA ASP A 154 9.53 3.75 10.24
C ASP A 154 10.66 4.07 9.25
N ARG A 155 10.57 5.20 8.56
CA ARG A 155 11.55 5.65 7.55
C ARG A 155 12.57 6.65 8.09
N ILE A 156 12.46 7.05 9.35
CA ILE A 156 13.36 8.00 10.01
C ILE A 156 14.46 7.21 10.70
N THR A 157 15.70 7.42 10.29
CA THR A 157 16.87 6.72 10.84
C THR A 157 17.55 7.51 11.95
N ASP A 158 17.47 8.84 11.92
CA ASP A 158 18.03 9.70 12.96
C ASP A 158 17.26 11.03 13.08
N TYR A 159 17.41 11.73 14.22
CA TYR A 159 16.73 12.98 14.53
C TYR A 159 17.64 13.97 15.24
N LYS A 160 17.58 15.23 14.81
CA LYS A 160 18.17 16.38 15.48
C LYS A 160 17.05 17.33 15.91
N ALA A 161 16.99 17.61 17.21
CA ALA A 161 16.03 18.56 17.76
C ALA A 161 16.26 19.97 17.18
N PRO A 162 15.18 20.75 16.97
CA PRO A 162 15.33 22.14 16.55
C PRO A 162 16.05 22.97 17.60
N THR A 163 16.80 23.96 17.15
CA THR A 163 17.16 25.09 18.02
C THR A 163 15.91 25.95 18.31
N ALA A 164 15.90 26.70 19.41
CA ALA A 164 14.74 27.49 19.82
C ALA A 164 14.28 28.51 18.74
N GLU A 165 15.23 29.03 17.96
CA GLU A 165 15.01 29.95 16.84
C GLU A 165 14.33 29.23 15.67
N GLU A 166 14.85 28.06 15.26
CA GLU A 166 14.28 27.23 14.18
C GLU A 166 12.87 26.74 14.51
N ALA A 167 12.60 26.37 15.78
CA ALA A 167 11.26 25.99 16.23
C ALA A 167 10.28 27.18 16.17
N SER A 168 10.74 28.38 16.52
CA SER A 168 9.94 29.60 16.41
C SER A 168 9.63 29.95 14.95
N ASP A 169 10.63 29.88 14.08
CA ASP A 169 10.47 30.25 12.67
C ASP A 169 9.65 29.22 11.89
N ALA A 170 9.76 27.93 12.22
CA ALA A 170 8.87 26.90 11.72
C ALA A 170 7.40 27.15 12.16
N LYS A 171 7.18 27.58 13.41
CA LYS A 171 5.83 27.95 13.90
C LYS A 171 5.28 29.17 13.15
N LYS A 172 6.12 30.17 12.84
CA LYS A 172 5.71 31.33 12.03
C LYS A 172 5.38 30.92 10.59
N ALA A 173 6.22 30.11 9.95
CA ALA A 173 6.03 29.63 8.58
C ALA A 173 4.80 28.72 8.43
N ALA A 174 4.46 27.93 9.46
CA ALA A 174 3.27 27.09 9.47
C ALA A 174 1.95 27.87 9.61
N LYS A 175 1.99 29.14 10.03
CA LYS A 175 0.79 29.95 10.24
C LYS A 175 0.15 30.26 8.89
N ARG A 176 -0.99 29.61 8.63
CA ARG A 176 -1.76 29.82 7.40
C ARG A 176 -2.23 31.28 7.31
N PRO A 177 -2.26 31.87 6.11
CA PRO A 177 -2.80 33.22 5.92
C PRO A 177 -4.26 33.32 6.38
N PRO A 178 -4.70 34.51 6.83
CA PRO A 178 -6.05 34.71 7.37
C PRO A 178 -7.12 34.43 6.32
N ILE A 179 -8.26 33.91 6.77
CA ILE A 179 -9.44 33.74 5.91
C ILE A 179 -10.24 35.04 5.92
N VAL A 180 -10.33 35.69 4.77
CA VAL A 180 -11.06 36.94 4.57
C VAL A 180 -12.52 36.67 4.21
N ASN A 181 -13.38 37.67 4.42
CA ASN A 181 -14.79 37.65 4.07
C ASN A 181 -15.17 39.08 3.63
N TYR A 182 -15.17 39.35 2.34
CA TYR A 182 -15.44 40.67 1.79
C TYR A 182 -16.46 40.58 0.65
N PRO A 183 -17.33 41.59 0.49
CA PRO A 183 -18.20 41.68 -0.67
C PRO A 183 -17.40 42.06 -1.92
N GLY A 184 -17.76 41.50 -3.07
CA GLY A 184 -17.08 41.76 -4.34
C GLY A 184 -18.00 41.49 -5.52
N GLU A 185 -17.72 42.12 -6.65
CA GLU A 185 -18.50 41.93 -7.87
C GLU A 185 -18.39 40.48 -8.36
N GLY A 186 -19.54 39.86 -8.66
CA GLY A 186 -19.61 38.45 -9.08
C GLY A 186 -19.48 37.43 -7.93
N PHE A 187 -19.50 37.86 -6.67
CA PHE A 187 -19.47 36.96 -5.52
C PHE A 187 -20.87 36.41 -5.26
N ARG A 188 -20.96 35.13 -4.94
CA ARG A 188 -22.20 34.52 -4.48
C ARG A 188 -22.38 34.84 -3.00
N GLU A 189 -23.44 35.57 -2.70
CA GLU A 189 -23.90 35.78 -1.33
C GLU A 189 -24.60 34.52 -0.82
N MET A 190 -24.29 34.12 0.41
CA MET A 190 -25.03 33.07 1.12
C MET A 190 -24.86 33.21 2.62
N THR A 191 -25.73 32.55 3.37
CA THR A 191 -25.62 32.45 4.82
C THR A 191 -24.66 31.32 5.22
N LYS A 192 -24.19 31.35 6.47
CA LYS A 192 -23.36 30.29 7.06
C LYS A 192 -24.07 28.93 7.03
N ALA A 193 -25.39 28.92 7.20
CA ALA A 193 -26.20 27.71 7.15
C ALA A 193 -26.23 27.10 5.73
N GLU A 194 -26.35 27.92 4.70
CA GLU A 194 -26.29 27.47 3.30
C GLU A 194 -24.89 26.98 2.92
N TRP A 195 -23.84 27.68 3.35
CA TRP A 195 -22.46 27.23 3.18
C TRP A 195 -22.20 25.88 3.86
N ALA A 196 -22.78 25.65 5.04
CA ALA A 196 -22.65 24.37 5.75
C ALA A 196 -23.32 23.22 4.99
N LYS A 197 -24.50 23.47 4.39
CA LYS A 197 -25.26 22.48 3.60
C LYS A 197 -24.59 22.08 2.29
N LEU A 198 -23.74 22.94 1.70
CA LEU A 198 -23.03 22.61 0.46
C LEU A 198 -22.12 21.38 0.66
N PRO A 199 -22.08 20.43 -0.30
CA PRO A 199 -21.17 19.29 -0.26
C PRO A 199 -19.70 19.71 -0.16
N ALA A 200 -18.88 18.91 0.53
CA ALA A 200 -17.46 19.19 0.73
C ALA A 200 -16.68 19.33 -0.59
N ASP A 201 -17.01 18.53 -1.60
CA ASP A 201 -16.35 18.57 -2.92
C ASP A 201 -16.74 19.80 -3.75
N TYR A 202 -17.85 20.45 -3.41
CA TYR A 202 -18.42 21.59 -4.13
C TYR A 202 -18.07 22.92 -3.46
N LYS A 203 -17.33 22.89 -2.35
CA LYS A 203 -16.91 24.09 -1.61
C LYS A 203 -15.46 24.00 -1.20
N GLY A 204 -14.76 25.12 -1.20
CA GLY A 204 -13.34 25.14 -0.87
C GLY A 204 -12.84 26.49 -0.42
N VAL A 205 -11.65 26.48 0.16
CA VAL A 205 -10.92 27.70 0.54
C VAL A 205 -9.64 27.76 -0.30
N ARG A 206 -9.46 28.84 -1.05
CA ARG A 206 -8.27 29.06 -1.88
C ARG A 206 -7.38 30.14 -1.26
N GLY A 207 -6.08 30.04 -1.49
CA GLY A 207 -5.12 31.07 -1.11
C GLY A 207 -4.87 32.03 -2.27
N ALA A 208 -4.68 33.30 -1.94
CA ALA A 208 -4.07 34.30 -2.80
C ALA A 208 -2.65 34.59 -2.28
N ALA A 209 -1.67 34.60 -3.18
CA ALA A 209 -0.30 34.96 -2.84
C ALA A 209 -0.20 36.44 -2.48
N GLU A 210 0.85 36.80 -1.75
CA GLU A 210 1.19 38.19 -1.47
C GLU A 210 1.57 38.93 -2.75
N THR A 211 1.11 40.18 -2.87
CA THR A 211 1.47 41.10 -3.95
C THR A 211 1.93 42.43 -3.36
N GLU A 212 2.31 43.39 -4.20
CA GLU A 212 2.69 44.73 -3.77
C GLU A 212 1.55 45.49 -3.06
N THR A 213 0.29 45.12 -3.31
CA THR A 213 -0.89 45.83 -2.78
C THR A 213 -1.56 45.13 -1.60
N HIS A 214 -1.39 43.82 -1.45
CA HIS A 214 -2.03 43.04 -0.40
C HIS A 214 -1.15 41.90 0.13
N GLY A 215 -1.28 41.63 1.43
CA GLY A 215 -0.71 40.45 2.08
C GLY A 215 -1.32 39.15 1.55
N ALA A 216 -0.70 38.01 1.85
CA ALA A 216 -1.29 36.70 1.55
C ALA A 216 -2.61 36.52 2.32
N TYR A 217 -3.64 35.99 1.67
CA TYR A 217 -4.94 35.73 2.29
C TYR A 217 -5.62 34.49 1.73
N ARG A 218 -6.72 34.07 2.36
CA ARG A 218 -7.53 32.92 1.93
C ARG A 218 -8.99 33.31 1.79
N PHE A 219 -9.66 32.88 0.73
CA PHE A 219 -11.06 33.22 0.44
C PHE A 219 -11.87 31.96 0.11
N ARG A 220 -13.19 32.03 0.27
CA ARG A 220 -14.12 30.92 0.04
C ARG A 220 -14.58 30.90 -1.41
N ARG A 221 -14.70 29.70 -1.98
CA ARG A 221 -15.32 29.45 -3.29
C ARG A 221 -16.30 28.30 -3.23
N CYS A 222 -17.34 28.36 -4.06
CA CYS A 222 -18.22 27.23 -4.32
C CYS A 222 -18.36 26.98 -5.81
N MET A 223 -18.67 25.73 -6.16
CA MET A 223 -19.06 25.33 -7.49
C MET A 223 -20.55 25.64 -7.71
N THR A 224 -20.86 26.31 -8.80
CA THR A 224 -22.25 26.59 -9.21
C THR A 224 -22.81 25.46 -10.07
N HIS A 225 -24.12 25.49 -10.34
CA HIS A 225 -24.79 24.54 -11.23
C HIS A 225 -24.23 24.56 -12.67
N GLY A 226 -23.53 25.62 -13.08
CA GLY A 226 -22.84 25.71 -14.37
C GLY A 226 -21.43 25.13 -14.35
N CYS A 227 -21.04 24.36 -13.32
CA CYS A 227 -19.70 23.84 -13.11
C CYS A 227 -18.59 24.90 -13.06
N THR A 228 -18.94 26.16 -12.76
CA THR A 228 -17.99 27.26 -12.59
C THR A 228 -17.72 27.54 -11.12
N LEU A 229 -16.48 27.91 -10.79
CA LEU A 229 -16.06 28.28 -9.44
C LEU A 229 -16.24 29.78 -9.21
N VAL A 230 -17.11 30.14 -8.27
CA VAL A 230 -17.36 31.53 -7.87
C VAL A 230 -16.89 31.79 -6.45
N ASN A 231 -16.48 33.03 -6.19
CA ASN A 231 -16.13 33.49 -4.85
C ASN A 231 -17.39 33.63 -4.00
N VAL A 232 -17.25 33.43 -2.69
CA VAL A 232 -18.38 33.42 -1.76
C VAL A 232 -18.19 34.48 -0.69
N TYR A 233 -19.23 35.30 -0.51
CA TYR A 233 -19.39 36.21 0.62
C TYR A 233 -20.44 35.64 1.57
N ILE A 234 -20.08 35.48 2.84
CA ILE A 234 -21.02 35.00 3.87
C ILE A 234 -21.63 36.22 4.58
N THR A 235 -22.92 36.45 4.35
CA THR A 235 -23.62 37.68 4.75
C THR A 235 -23.85 37.80 6.25
N ASP A 236 -24.01 36.69 6.94
CA ASP A 236 -24.18 36.59 8.40
C ASP A 236 -22.85 36.41 9.16
N MET A 237 -21.70 36.53 8.48
CA MET A 237 -20.37 36.57 9.10
C MET A 237 -19.78 37.99 9.06
N LYS A 238 -18.99 38.32 10.09
CA LYS A 238 -18.24 39.60 10.14
C LYS A 238 -17.40 39.76 8.86
N THR A 239 -17.44 40.95 8.28
CA THR A 239 -16.55 41.34 7.18
C THR A 239 -15.11 41.36 7.67
N VAL A 240 -14.25 40.63 6.98
CA VAL A 240 -12.81 40.58 7.21
C VAL A 240 -12.16 41.03 5.92
N GLU A 241 -11.59 42.23 5.94
CA GLU A 241 -10.95 42.84 4.77
C GLU A 241 -9.64 42.13 4.40
N ILE A 242 -9.21 42.38 3.17
CA ILE A 242 -7.93 41.90 2.66
C ILE A 242 -6.80 42.58 3.46
N PRO A 243 -5.85 41.83 4.03
CA PRO A 243 -4.70 42.41 4.71
C PRO A 243 -3.93 43.33 3.75
N LYS A 244 -3.77 44.60 4.14
CA LYS A 244 -2.84 45.51 3.46
C LYS A 244 -1.41 45.15 3.84
N LYS A 245 -0.50 45.32 2.88
CA LYS A 245 0.93 45.18 3.14
C LYS A 245 1.47 46.43 3.80
#